data_AF-A0A928H9F2-F1
#
_entry.id   AF-A0A928H9F2-F1
#
_cell.length_a   1.000
_cell.length_b   1.000
_cell.length_c   1.000
_cell.angle_alpha   90.00
_cell.angle_beta   90.00
_cell.angle_gamma   90.00
#
_symmetry.space_group_name_H-M   'P 1'
#
loop_
_entity.id
_entity.type
_entity.pdbx_description
1 polymer ?
#
loop_
_entity_poly.entity_id
_entity_poly.type
_entity_poly.pdbx_seq_one_letter_code
_entity_poly.pdbx_strand_id
1 'polypeptide(L)'
;APADYITIKNSSKLAAFFEKSGIPYVCGKVWTTETMLRETAGLVAKRKAEGCIAVDMELAGVQAVCDFYNFELFNFLEAGDVLAESSYEIANLNSANHDLGKLYIALETALQL
;
A
#
# COMPACT_ATOMS: atom_id res chain seq x y z
N ALA A 1 -12.20 -9.37 17.45
CA ALA A 1 -13.54 -9.17 16.84
C ALA A 1 -13.34 -8.67 15.42
N PRO A 2 -14.25 -8.92 14.47
CA PRO A 2 -14.19 -8.33 13.14
C PRO A 2 -14.14 -6.80 13.25
N ALA A 3 -13.34 -6.16 12.41
CA ALA A 3 -13.16 -4.72 12.36
C ALA A 3 -13.04 -4.27 10.90
N ASP A 4 -13.53 -3.06 10.61
CA ASP A 4 -13.48 -2.49 9.26
C ASP A 4 -12.07 -2.06 8.83
N TYR A 5 -11.14 -1.97 9.79
CA TYR A 5 -9.77 -1.51 9.57
C TYR A 5 -8.76 -2.39 10.30
N ILE A 6 -7.61 -2.59 9.66
CA ILE A 6 -6.42 -3.21 10.26
C ILE A 6 -5.26 -2.21 10.26
N THR A 7 -4.51 -2.17 11.36
CA THR A 7 -3.37 -1.25 11.51
C THR A 7 -2.11 -1.89 10.97
N ILE A 8 -1.40 -1.20 10.08
CA ILE A 8 -0.06 -1.61 9.63
C ILE A 8 0.95 -1.19 10.69
N LYS A 9 1.30 -2.13 11.58
CA LYS A 9 2.02 -1.86 12.84
C LYS A 9 3.36 -1.15 12.65
N ASN A 10 4.12 -1.52 11.62
CA ASN A 10 5.46 -0.97 11.39
C ASN A 10 5.50 0.18 10.37
N SER A 11 4.35 0.74 9.99
CA SER A 11 4.28 1.87 9.04
C SER A 11 5.09 3.09 9.49
N SER A 12 5.10 3.40 10.80
CA SER A 12 5.89 4.52 11.35
C SER A 12 7.39 4.26 11.33
N LYS A 13 7.85 3.03 11.58
CA LYS A 13 9.26 2.63 11.46
C LYS A 13 9.73 2.77 10.01
N LEU A 14 8.89 2.37 9.06
CA LEU A 14 9.20 2.47 7.64
C LEU A 14 9.24 3.92 7.15
N ALA A 15 8.29 4.76 7.60
CA ALA A 15 8.31 6.19 7.30
C ALA A 15 9.60 6.86 7.83
N ALA A 16 10.03 6.52 9.04
CA ALA A 16 11.30 7.03 9.59
C ALA A 16 12.52 6.54 8.81
N PHE A 17 12.50 5.30 8.31
CA PHE A 17 13.53 4.78 7.41
C PHE A 17 13.56 5.55 6.09
N PHE A 18 12.42 5.79 5.45
CA PHE A 18 12.34 6.57 4.21
C PHE A 18 12.84 8.01 4.38
N GLU A 19 12.45 8.65 5.47
CA GLU A 19 12.95 9.99 5.84
C GLU A 19 14.48 10.00 5.95
N LYS A 20 15.05 9.06 6.72
CA LYS A 20 16.50 8.94 6.92
C LYS A 20 17.25 8.64 5.61
N SER A 21 16.66 7.83 4.74
CA SER A 21 17.25 7.40 3.47
C SER A 21 17.00 8.39 2.33
N GLY A 22 16.26 9.48 2.57
CA GLY A 22 15.92 10.47 1.55
C GLY A 22 14.99 9.94 0.45
N ILE A 23 14.21 8.89 0.74
CA ILE A 23 13.26 8.28 -0.19
C ILE A 23 11.95 9.06 -0.12
N PRO A 24 11.43 9.62 -1.23
CA PRO A 24 10.15 10.32 -1.24
C PRO A 24 8.98 9.39 -0.86
N TYR A 25 8.09 9.85 0.02
CA TYR A 25 6.95 9.06 0.45
C TYR A 25 5.75 9.90 0.86
N VAL A 26 4.60 9.24 0.92
CA VAL A 26 3.38 9.74 1.54
C VAL A 26 2.78 8.65 2.41
N CYS A 27 2.19 9.02 3.55
CA CYS A 27 1.47 8.09 4.41
C CYS A 27 -0.04 8.33 4.30
N GLY A 28 -0.81 7.27 4.20
CA GLY A 28 -2.26 7.33 4.19
C GLY A 28 -2.89 5.95 4.32
N LYS A 29 -4.22 5.90 4.40
CA LYS A 29 -4.92 4.62 4.43
C LYS A 29 -4.90 3.97 3.05
N VAL A 30 -4.90 2.65 3.02
CA VAL A 30 -5.04 1.86 1.80
C VAL A 30 -6.33 1.06 1.89
N TRP A 31 -7.08 1.03 0.81
CA TRP A 31 -8.26 0.17 0.69
C TRP A 31 -7.86 -1.14 0.01
N THR A 32 -7.94 -2.26 0.71
CA THR A 32 -7.78 -3.59 0.09
C THR A 32 -9.11 -4.06 -0.51
N THR A 33 -9.11 -4.41 -1.79
CA THR A 33 -10.28 -4.93 -2.53
C THR A 33 -10.05 -6.36 -3.01
N GLU A 34 -11.12 -7.15 -3.12
CA GLU A 34 -11.05 -8.51 -3.69
C GLU A 34 -11.08 -8.51 -5.22
N THR A 35 -11.54 -7.42 -5.85
CA THR A 35 -11.63 -7.31 -7.30
C THR A 35 -11.69 -5.85 -7.77
N MET A 36 -10.95 -5.55 -8.83
CA MET A 36 -10.95 -4.25 -9.51
C MET A 36 -12.35 -3.87 -10.04
N LEU A 37 -13.16 -4.85 -10.45
CA LEU A 37 -14.49 -4.60 -11.05
C LEU A 37 -15.54 -4.06 -10.06
N ARG A 38 -15.24 -4.02 -8.75
CA ARG A 38 -16.14 -3.47 -7.72
C ARG A 38 -15.84 -2.02 -7.35
N GLU A 39 -14.86 -1.39 -8.02
CA GLU A 39 -14.43 0.00 -7.80
C GLU A 39 -15.37 1.03 -8.44
N THR A 40 -16.65 1.02 -8.02
CA THR A 40 -17.63 2.01 -8.50
C THR A 40 -17.27 3.43 -8.03
N ALA A 41 -17.65 4.46 -8.81
CA ALA A 41 -17.39 5.86 -8.45
C ALA A 41 -17.88 6.25 -7.04
N GLY A 42 -19.04 5.71 -6.62
CA GLY A 42 -19.56 5.91 -5.27
C GLY A 42 -18.68 5.28 -4.17
N LEU A 43 -18.14 4.09 -4.43
CA LEU A 43 -17.22 3.43 -3.49
C LEU A 43 -15.88 4.17 -3.44
N VAL A 44 -15.34 4.60 -4.58
CA VAL A 44 -14.13 5.43 -4.64
C VAL A 44 -14.31 6.72 -3.85
N ALA A 45 -15.42 7.44 -4.05
CA ALA A 45 -15.72 8.66 -3.30
C ALA A 45 -15.80 8.39 -1.79
N LYS A 46 -16.43 7.28 -1.39
CA LYS A 46 -16.50 6.86 0.01
C LYS A 46 -15.12 6.58 0.60
N ARG A 47 -14.27 5.81 -0.08
CA ARG A 47 -12.92 5.49 0.41
C ARG A 47 -12.01 6.72 0.48
N LYS A 48 -12.11 7.63 -0.49
CA LYS A 48 -11.43 8.93 -0.43
C LYS A 48 -11.88 9.74 0.80
N ALA A 49 -13.18 9.78 1.09
CA ALA A 49 -13.70 10.47 2.28
C ALA A 49 -13.23 9.83 3.61
N GLU A 50 -12.93 8.53 3.61
CA GLU A 50 -12.32 7.83 4.75
C GLU A 50 -10.81 8.08 4.90
N GLY A 51 -10.20 8.77 3.93
CA GLY A 51 -8.76 9.09 3.89
C GLY A 51 -7.90 8.04 3.19
N CYS A 52 -8.49 7.16 2.38
CA CYS A 52 -7.72 6.23 1.55
C CYS A 52 -7.05 6.99 0.39
N ILE A 53 -5.76 6.75 0.21
CA ILE A 53 -4.94 7.36 -0.84
C ILE A 53 -4.61 6.37 -1.97
N ALA A 54 -4.77 5.07 -1.72
CA ALA A 54 -4.50 4.00 -2.67
C ALA A 54 -5.47 2.83 -2.47
N VAL A 55 -5.56 1.98 -3.49
CA VAL A 55 -6.25 0.70 -3.47
C VAL A 55 -5.23 -0.40 -3.78
N ASP A 56 -5.38 -1.56 -3.14
CA ASP A 56 -4.54 -2.74 -3.37
C ASP A 56 -5.40 -4.02 -3.24
N MET A 57 -4.80 -5.21 -3.37
CA MET A 57 -5.54 -6.48 -3.28
C MET A 57 -4.98 -7.45 -2.22
N GLU A 58 -4.00 -7.05 -1.40
CA GLU A 58 -3.24 -7.97 -0.55
C GLU A 58 -3.07 -7.51 0.91
N LEU A 59 -2.82 -6.23 1.14
CA LEU A 59 -2.21 -5.69 2.36
C LEU A 59 -2.99 -6.02 3.63
N ALA A 60 -4.31 -5.82 3.63
CA ALA A 60 -5.12 -6.13 4.81
C ALA A 60 -5.06 -7.63 5.17
N GLY A 61 -5.04 -8.51 4.17
CA GLY A 61 -4.91 -9.95 4.36
C GLY A 61 -3.53 -10.34 4.88
N VAL A 62 -2.47 -9.78 4.31
CA VAL A 62 -1.08 -10.04 4.75
C VAL A 62 -0.87 -9.57 6.19
N GLN A 63 -1.33 -8.37 6.57
CA GLN A 63 -1.22 -7.90 7.95
C GLN A 63 -2.01 -8.79 8.92
N ALA A 64 -3.19 -9.29 8.54
CA ALA A 64 -3.96 -10.20 9.38
C ALA A 64 -3.24 -11.53 9.62
N VAL A 65 -2.58 -12.08 8.59
CA VAL A 65 -1.74 -13.29 8.70
C VAL A 65 -0.53 -13.03 9.60
N CYS A 66 0.16 -11.90 9.41
CA CYS A 66 1.28 -11.50 10.26
C CYS A 66 0.87 -11.34 11.73
N ASP A 67 -0.29 -10.73 11.99
CA ASP A 67 -0.83 -10.59 13.35
C ASP A 67 -1.14 -11.95 13.99
N PHE A 68 -1.67 -12.90 13.21
CA PHE A 68 -1.97 -14.24 13.69
C PHE A 68 -0.71 -15.05 14.02
N TYR A 69 0.32 -14.99 13.18
CA TYR A 69 1.58 -15.73 13.36
C TYR A 69 2.65 -14.95 14.15
N ASN A 70 2.34 -13.74 14.62
CA ASN A 70 3.28 -12.84 15.28
C ASN A 70 4.52 -12.53 14.42
N PHE A 71 4.31 -12.31 13.13
CA PHE A 71 5.33 -11.81 12.21
C PHE A 71 5.30 -10.29 12.11
N GLU A 72 6.46 -9.70 11.81
CA GLU A 72 6.55 -8.29 11.49
C GLU A 72 6.34 -8.07 9.98
N LEU A 73 5.48 -7.11 9.63
CA LEU A 73 5.23 -6.70 8.26
C LEU A 73 5.72 -5.26 8.05
N PHE A 74 6.59 -5.07 7.06
CA PHE A 74 7.05 -3.77 6.60
C PHE A 74 6.60 -3.59 5.14
N ASN A 75 5.45 -2.96 4.94
CA ASN A 75 4.85 -2.76 3.63
C ASN A 75 4.96 -1.31 3.15
N PHE A 76 5.24 -1.14 1.87
CA PHE A 76 5.05 0.08 1.10
C PHE A 76 4.48 -0.28 -0.28
N LEU A 77 3.85 0.69 -0.94
CA LEU A 77 3.22 0.52 -2.25
C LEU A 77 3.77 1.58 -3.21
N GLU A 78 3.91 1.21 -4.48
CA GLU A 78 4.12 2.15 -5.58
C GLU A 78 2.89 2.14 -6.48
N ALA A 79 2.34 3.33 -6.76
CA ALA A 79 1.15 3.45 -7.59
C ALA A 79 1.49 3.19 -9.06
N GLY A 80 0.81 2.21 -9.66
CA GLY A 80 0.95 1.89 -11.09
C GLY A 80 -0.03 2.63 -12.00
N ASP A 81 -1.21 2.98 -11.47
CA ASP A 81 -2.30 3.64 -12.18
C ASP A 81 -3.12 4.57 -11.25
N VAL A 82 -4.08 5.31 -11.82
CA VAL A 82 -4.94 6.26 -11.09
C VAL A 82 -6.40 5.94 -11.35
N LEU A 83 -7.09 5.45 -10.31
CA LEU A 83 -8.50 5.05 -10.37
C LEU A 83 -9.48 6.22 -10.58
N ALA A 84 -9.02 7.47 -10.40
CA ALA A 84 -9.87 8.65 -10.49
C ALA A 84 -10.17 9.08 -11.94
N GLU A 85 -9.42 8.59 -12.92
CA GLU A 85 -9.49 9.04 -14.30
C GLU A 85 -10.33 8.07 -15.15
N SER A 86 -11.04 8.62 -16.14
CA SER A 86 -11.87 7.82 -17.05
C SER A 86 -11.07 6.93 -18.00
N SER A 87 -9.75 7.06 -18.02
CA SER A 87 -8.81 6.29 -18.83
C SER A 87 -7.92 5.43 -17.94
N TYR A 88 -7.84 4.14 -18.26
CA TYR A 88 -6.88 3.24 -17.64
C TYR A 88 -5.49 3.49 -18.24
N GLU A 89 -4.68 4.32 -17.58
CA GLU A 89 -3.30 4.59 -18.00
C GLU A 89 -2.34 3.53 -17.46
N ILE A 90 -1.79 2.71 -18.36
CA ILE A 90 -0.85 1.63 -18.02
C ILE A 90 0.62 2.03 -18.09
N ALA A 91 0.92 3.28 -18.46
CA ALA A 91 2.28 3.71 -18.77
C ALA A 91 3.24 3.50 -17.58
N ASN A 92 2.76 3.75 -16.36
CA ASN A 92 3.56 3.62 -15.14
C ASN A 92 3.49 2.21 -14.53
N LEU A 93 2.54 1.37 -14.94
CA LEU A 93 2.32 0.04 -14.37
C LEU A 93 3.54 -0.87 -14.55
N ASN A 94 4.22 -0.79 -15.70
CA ASN A 94 5.42 -1.58 -15.93
C ASN A 94 6.55 -1.22 -14.95
N SER A 95 6.79 0.08 -14.74
CA SER A 95 7.81 0.55 -13.79
C SER A 95 7.40 0.20 -12.35
N ALA A 96 6.15 0.47 -11.97
CA ALA A 96 5.60 0.13 -10.66
C ALA A 96 5.68 -1.38 -10.35
N ASN A 97 5.63 -2.26 -11.36
CA ASN A 97 5.73 -3.72 -11.15
C ASN A 97 7.15 -4.27 -11.27
N HIS A 98 8.01 -3.69 -12.11
CA HIS A 98 9.26 -4.32 -12.53
C HIS A 98 10.53 -3.50 -12.29
N ASP A 99 10.42 -2.27 -11.78
CA ASP A 99 11.59 -1.50 -11.37
C ASP A 99 12.25 -2.11 -10.10
N LEU A 100 13.56 -2.35 -10.18
CA LEU A 100 14.35 -2.99 -9.12
C LEU A 100 14.58 -2.08 -7.90
N GLY A 101 14.38 -0.76 -8.03
CA GLY A 101 14.54 0.20 -6.94
C GLY A 101 13.72 -0.19 -5.71
N LYS A 102 12.46 -0.61 -5.90
CA LYS A 102 11.62 -1.12 -4.81
C LYS A 102 12.19 -2.37 -4.15
N LEU A 103 12.77 -3.28 -4.92
CA LEU A 103 13.40 -4.48 -4.37
C LEU A 103 14.60 -4.09 -3.50
N TYR A 104 15.43 -3.16 -3.95
CA TYR A 104 16.56 -2.67 -3.16
C TYR A 104 16.11 -1.97 -1.88
N ILE A 105 15.07 -1.13 -1.95
CA ILE A 105 14.46 -0.50 -0.77
C ILE A 105 13.96 -1.55 0.22
N ALA A 106 13.29 -2.61 -0.26
CA ALA A 106 12.81 -3.70 0.58
C ALA A 106 13.96 -4.48 1.24
N LEU A 107 15.03 -4.76 0.50
CA LEU A 107 16.23 -5.42 1.04
C LEU A 107 16.93 -4.56 2.10
N GLU A 108 17.11 -3.26 1.84
CA GLU A 108 17.70 -2.33 2.80
C GLU A 108 16.85 -2.19 4.06
N THR A 109 15.52 -2.15 3.90
CA THR A 109 14.58 -2.16 5.02
C THR A 109 14.77 -3.41 5.88
N ALA A 110 14.82 -4.60 5.26
CA ALA A 110 15.00 -5.88 5.96
C ALA A 110 16.37 -6.04 6.64
N LEU A 111 17.39 -5.29 6.20
CA LEU A 111 18.71 -5.26 6.85
C LEU A 111 18.76 -4.30 8.04
N GLN A 112 17.89 -3.30 8.10
CA GLN A 112 17.96 -2.20 9.07
C GLN A 112 16.86 -2.23 10.14
N LEU A 113 15.73 -2.87 9.87
CA LEU A 113 14.56 -2.95 10.75
C LEU A 113 14.21 -4.39 11.11
#